data_AF-A0A7L3MIU7-F1
#
_entry.id   AF-A0A7L3MIU7-F1
#
_cell.length_a   1.000
_cell.length_b   1.000
_cell.length_c   1.000
_cell.angle_alpha   90.00
_cell.angle_beta   90.00
_cell.angle_gamma   90.00
#
_symmetry.space_group_name_H-M   'P 1'
#
loop_
_entity.id
_entity.type
_entity.pdbx_description
1 polymer ?
#
loop_
_entity_poly.entity_id
_entity_poly.type
_entity_poly.pdbx_seq_one_letter_code
_entity_poly.pdbx_strand_id
1 'polypeptide(L)'
;MSEEMSKELHMQAQAKLAQFLLRSRLDQRAAQRREALLAQVNTDVELLMNAPGLAEITEKDLGAFMSRSIPVATKARQTHNTMLKYTRWPWWKKLGDEFMEDDVIPDDAINTELETLFIGGRKSF
;
A
#
# COMPACT_ATOMS: atom_id res chain seq x y z
N MET A 1 1.61 61.68 1.22
CA MET A 1 0.92 60.38 1.18
C MET A 1 -0.50 60.62 1.68
N SER A 2 -1.55 60.30 0.91
CA SER A 2 -2.93 60.47 1.38
C SER A 2 -3.28 59.40 2.42
N GLU A 3 -4.14 59.73 3.37
CA GLU A 3 -4.62 58.81 4.41
C GLU A 3 -5.28 57.56 3.80
N GLU A 4 -6.01 57.73 2.70
CA GLU A 4 -6.66 56.64 1.96
C GLU A 4 -5.65 55.64 1.39
N MET A 5 -4.55 56.13 0.84
CA MET A 5 -3.48 55.29 0.29
C MET A 5 -2.77 54.50 1.40
N SER A 6 -2.63 55.09 2.59
CA SER A 6 -2.09 54.39 3.76
C SER A 6 -3.01 53.27 4.24
N LYS A 7 -4.33 53.51 4.26
CA LYS A 7 -5.34 52.51 4.66
C LYS A 7 -5.38 51.35 3.67
N GLU A 8 -5.37 51.64 2.38
CA GLU A 8 -5.36 50.62 1.32
C GLU A 8 -4.11 49.74 1.42
N LEU A 9 -2.93 50.35 1.59
CA LEU A 9 -1.69 49.61 1.75
C LEU A 9 -1.68 48.74 3.02
N HIS A 10 -2.26 49.23 4.11
CA HIS A 10 -2.40 48.45 5.34
C HIS A 10 -3.32 47.24 5.14
N MET A 11 -4.45 47.41 4.46
CA MET A 11 -5.38 46.32 4.15
C MET A 11 -4.71 45.26 3.27
N GLN A 12 -3.97 45.67 2.24
CA GLN A 12 -3.23 44.74 1.38
C GLN A 12 -2.14 43.98 2.14
N ALA A 13 -1.43 44.66 3.05
CA ALA A 13 -0.42 44.02 3.90
C ALA A 13 -1.04 42.98 4.84
N GLN A 14 -2.16 43.32 5.48
CA GLN A 14 -2.91 42.38 6.34
C GLN A 14 -3.41 41.16 5.56
N ALA A 15 -3.95 41.35 4.35
CA ALA A 15 -4.41 40.26 3.51
C ALA A 15 -3.27 39.30 3.12
N LYS A 16 -2.11 39.83 2.72
CA LYS A 16 -0.92 39.03 2.43
C LYS A 16 -0.42 38.27 3.65
N LEU A 17 -0.42 38.91 4.83
CA LEU A 17 -0.04 38.26 6.08
C LEU A 17 -0.99 37.11 6.42
N ALA A 18 -2.31 37.31 6.29
CA ALA A 18 -3.30 36.26 6.54
C ALA A 18 -3.09 35.05 5.62
N GLN A 19 -2.84 35.28 4.32
CA GLN A 19 -2.52 34.22 3.36
C GLN A 19 -1.24 33.46 3.73
N PHE A 20 -0.18 34.19 4.12
CA PHE A 20 1.07 33.58 4.55
C PHE A 20 0.88 32.72 5.81
N LEU A 21 0.20 33.24 6.82
CA LEU A 21 -0.06 32.51 8.08
C LEU A 21 -0.89 31.25 7.83
N LEU A 22 -1.89 31.30 6.95
CA LEU A 22 -2.68 30.14 6.57
C LEU A 22 -1.80 29.05 5.92
N ARG A 23 -1.00 29.44 4.93
CA ARG A 23 -0.09 28.51 4.25
C ARG A 23 0.94 27.92 5.20
N SER A 24 1.56 28.76 6.04
CA SER A 24 2.55 28.32 7.01
C SER A 24 2.00 27.27 7.99
N ARG A 25 0.74 27.38 8.41
CA ARG A 25 0.11 26.37 9.28
C ARG A 25 -0.08 25.03 8.58
N LEU A 26 -0.45 25.05 7.30
CA LEU A 26 -0.58 23.82 6.50
C LEU A 26 0.77 23.16 6.30
N ASP A 27 1.79 23.95 5.95
CA ASP A 27 3.15 23.46 5.76
C ASP A 27 3.72 22.88 7.07
N GLN A 28 3.49 23.55 8.21
CA GLN A 28 3.90 23.05 9.52
C GLN A 28 3.20 21.73 9.88
N ARG A 29 1.89 21.61 9.63
CA ARG A 29 1.15 20.36 9.87
C ARG A 29 1.68 19.22 8.98
N ALA A 30 2.00 19.52 7.73
CA ALA A 30 2.57 18.55 6.82
C ALA A 30 3.98 18.11 7.29
N ALA A 31 4.81 19.04 7.75
CA ALA A 31 6.12 18.74 8.33
C ALA A 31 6.00 17.84 9.57
N GLN A 32 5.15 18.21 10.53
CA GLN A 32 4.89 17.40 11.73
C GLN A 32 4.40 15.99 11.40
N ARG A 33 3.51 15.86 10.40
CA ARG A 33 3.05 14.55 9.94
C ARG A 33 4.20 13.71 9.37
N ARG A 34 5.09 14.33 8.56
CA ARG A 34 6.27 13.64 8.00
C ARG A 34 7.21 13.19 9.11
N GLU A 35 7.50 14.07 10.07
CA GLU A 35 8.35 13.75 11.23
C GLU A 35 7.77 12.60 12.06
N ALA A 36 6.48 12.62 12.34
CA ALA A 36 5.81 11.54 13.06
C ALA A 36 5.89 10.21 12.31
N LEU A 37 5.71 10.22 10.99
CA LEU A 37 5.86 9.03 10.15
C LEU A 37 7.30 8.50 10.15
N LEU A 38 8.30 9.39 10.07
CA LEU A 38 9.71 8.99 10.14
C LEU A 38 10.05 8.37 11.50
N ALA A 39 9.58 8.97 12.60
CA ALA A 39 9.76 8.40 13.93
C ALA A 39 9.10 7.02 14.07
N GLN A 40 7.89 6.85 13.52
CA GLN A 40 7.21 5.56 13.49
C GLN A 40 8.00 4.52 12.71
N VAL A 41 8.44 4.86 11.48
CA VAL A 41 9.22 3.93 10.64
C VAL A 41 10.52 3.53 11.33
N ASN A 42 11.24 4.47 11.94
CA ASN A 42 12.47 4.15 12.68
C ASN A 42 12.19 3.20 13.85
N THR A 43 11.11 3.44 14.59
CA THR A 43 10.69 2.56 15.69
C THR A 43 10.34 1.15 15.19
N ASP A 44 9.61 1.06 14.08
CA ASP A 44 9.23 -0.22 13.47
C ASP A 44 10.48 -0.97 12.96
N VAL A 45 11.45 -0.28 12.36
CA VAL A 45 12.72 -0.85 11.92
C VAL A 45 13.53 -1.37 13.11
N GLU A 46 13.68 -0.58 14.18
CA GLU A 46 14.38 -1.02 15.39
C GLU A 46 13.71 -2.24 16.01
N LEU A 47 12.37 -2.28 16.04
CA LEU A 47 11.62 -3.43 16.54
C LEU A 47 11.91 -4.69 15.71
N LEU A 48 11.94 -4.57 14.37
CA LEU A 48 12.22 -5.70 13.48
C LEU A 48 13.68 -6.18 13.58
N MET A 49 14.64 -5.26 13.68
CA MET A 49 16.06 -5.61 13.82
C MET A 49 16.35 -6.34 15.13
N ASN A 50 15.56 -6.07 16.17
CA ASN A 50 15.68 -6.70 17.48
C ASN A 50 14.67 -7.85 17.68
N ALA A 51 14.04 -8.35 16.61
CA ALA A 51 13.06 -9.42 16.72
C ALA A 51 13.73 -10.73 17.18
N PRO A 52 13.18 -11.40 18.23
CA PRO A 52 13.71 -12.67 18.69
C PRO A 52 13.50 -13.76 17.63
N GLY A 53 14.34 -14.79 17.68
CA GLY A 53 14.14 -15.99 16.87
C GLY A 53 12.83 -16.69 17.21
N LEU A 54 12.25 -17.42 16.24
CA LEU A 54 10.97 -18.13 16.45
C LEU A 54 11.00 -19.15 17.60
N ALA A 55 12.17 -19.70 17.91
CA ALA A 55 12.35 -20.65 19.02
C ALA A 55 12.41 -19.96 20.40
N GLU A 56 12.69 -18.66 20.44
CA GLU A 56 12.97 -17.90 21.66
C GLU A 56 11.83 -16.94 22.04
N ILE A 57 10.82 -16.82 21.18
CA ILE A 57 9.74 -15.85 21.34
C ILE A 57 8.84 -16.19 22.53
N THR A 58 8.53 -15.17 23.34
CA THR A 58 7.62 -15.28 24.49
C THR A 58 6.30 -14.57 24.21
N GLU A 59 5.26 -14.87 25.00
CA GLU A 59 3.95 -14.19 24.90
C GLU A 59 4.06 -12.66 25.11
N LYS A 60 5.03 -12.21 25.89
CA LYS A 60 5.31 -10.77 26.08
C LYS A 60 5.81 -10.10 24.79
N ASP A 61 6.63 -10.80 24.02
CA ASP A 61 7.22 -10.29 22.79
C ASP A 61 6.16 -10.16 21.68
N LEU A 62 5.21 -11.09 21.64
CA LEU A 62 4.04 -11.03 20.74
C LEU A 62 3.27 -9.70 20.85
N GLY A 63 3.16 -9.16 22.07
CA GLY A 63 2.49 -7.88 22.29
C GLY A 63 3.14 -6.68 21.57
N ALA A 64 4.46 -6.74 21.33
CA ALA A 64 5.18 -5.68 20.62
C ALA A 64 4.98 -5.76 19.10
N PHE A 65 4.82 -6.96 18.54
CA PHE A 65 4.66 -7.18 17.10
C PHE A 65 3.20 -7.23 16.62
N MET A 66 2.24 -7.31 17.55
CA MET A 66 0.82 -7.27 17.20
C MET A 66 0.27 -5.85 17.13
N SER A 67 -0.45 -5.56 16.05
CA SER A 67 -1.23 -4.31 15.93
C SER A 67 -2.30 -4.23 17.02
N ARG A 68 -2.41 -3.07 17.68
CA ARG A 68 -3.49 -2.75 18.64
C ARG A 68 -4.87 -2.62 17.98
N SER A 69 -4.90 -2.35 16.68
CA SER A 69 -6.14 -2.26 15.91
C SER A 69 -6.66 -3.67 15.57
N ILE A 70 -7.82 -4.02 16.12
CA ILE A 70 -8.45 -5.35 15.95
C ILE A 70 -8.72 -5.66 14.46
N PRO A 71 -9.26 -4.74 13.63
CA PRO A 71 -9.44 -5.01 12.20
C PRO A 71 -8.12 -5.31 11.48
N VAL A 72 -7.07 -4.58 11.81
CA VAL A 72 -5.73 -4.77 11.20
C VAL A 72 -5.15 -6.12 11.62
N ALA A 73 -5.20 -6.45 12.91
CA ALA A 73 -4.72 -7.73 13.42
C ALA A 73 -5.50 -8.92 12.83
N THR A 74 -6.82 -8.76 12.67
CA THR A 74 -7.69 -9.79 12.07
C THR A 74 -7.35 -10.00 10.60
N LYS A 75 -7.20 -8.92 9.84
CA LYS A 75 -6.79 -8.97 8.43
C LYS A 75 -5.42 -9.64 8.29
N ALA A 76 -4.43 -9.23 9.10
CA ALA A 76 -3.09 -9.83 9.09
C ALA A 76 -3.12 -11.34 9.36
N ARG A 77 -3.94 -11.79 10.31
CA ARG A 77 -4.12 -13.22 10.60
C ARG A 77 -4.77 -13.96 9.43
N GLN A 78 -5.81 -13.37 8.83
CA GLN A 78 -6.48 -13.96 7.66
C GLN A 78 -5.50 -14.09 6.48
N THR A 79 -4.76 -13.02 6.16
CA THR A 79 -3.78 -13.03 5.06
C THR A 79 -2.66 -14.03 5.29
N HIS A 80 -2.18 -14.15 6.54
CA HIS A 80 -1.18 -15.15 6.88
C HIS A 80 -1.73 -16.59 6.72
N ASN A 81 -2.96 -16.83 7.18
CA ASN A 81 -3.60 -18.13 7.05
C ASN A 81 -3.87 -18.50 5.57
N THR A 82 -4.24 -17.55 4.73
CA THR A 82 -4.40 -17.79 3.29
C THR A 82 -3.07 -18.11 2.64
N MET A 83 -2.00 -17.37 2.98
CA MET A 83 -0.64 -17.66 2.53
C MET A 83 -0.19 -19.07 2.93
N LEU A 84 -0.35 -19.46 4.20
CA LEU A 84 0.01 -20.80 4.68
C LEU A 84 -0.76 -21.91 3.97
N LYS A 85 -2.05 -21.68 3.70
CA LYS A 85 -2.86 -22.61 2.90
C LYS A 85 -2.25 -22.75 1.51
N TYR A 86 -2.02 -21.64 0.82
CA TYR A 86 -1.43 -21.63 -0.52
C TYR A 86 -0.09 -22.38 -0.58
N THR A 87 0.83 -22.13 0.36
CA THR A 87 2.12 -22.82 0.41
C THR A 87 1.95 -24.35 0.46
N ARG A 88 0.96 -24.83 1.23
CA ARG A 88 0.66 -26.26 1.43
C ARG A 88 -0.22 -26.87 0.35
N TRP A 89 -0.68 -26.11 -0.64
CA TRP A 89 -1.54 -26.65 -1.68
C TRP A 89 -0.77 -27.63 -2.59
N PRO A 90 -1.43 -28.70 -3.05
CA PRO A 90 -0.90 -29.52 -4.14
C PRO A 90 -0.60 -28.65 -5.36
N TRP A 91 0.48 -28.95 -6.09
CA TRP A 91 0.93 -28.19 -7.26
C TRP A 91 -0.18 -27.95 -8.29
N TRP A 92 -1.07 -28.93 -8.49
CA TRP A 92 -2.19 -28.83 -9.44
C TRP A 92 -3.26 -27.81 -9.05
N LYS A 93 -3.33 -27.38 -7.78
CA LYS A 93 -4.19 -26.26 -7.36
C LYS A 93 -3.53 -24.89 -7.51
N LYS A 94 -2.22 -24.85 -7.75
CA LYS A 94 -1.45 -23.62 -8.00
C LYS A 94 -1.45 -23.27 -9.48
N LEU A 95 -1.76 -24.24 -10.35
CA LEU A 95 -2.07 -24.04 -11.76
C LEU A 95 -3.27 -23.09 -11.90
N GLY A 96 -3.08 -21.98 -12.63
CA GLY A 96 -4.10 -20.96 -12.86
C GLY A 96 -3.78 -19.62 -12.19
N ASP A 97 -3.26 -19.62 -10.96
CA ASP A 97 -2.92 -18.37 -10.25
C ASP A 97 -1.74 -17.62 -10.92
N GLU A 98 -0.84 -18.35 -11.57
CA GLU A 98 0.28 -17.81 -12.37
C GLU A 98 -0.18 -17.12 -13.67
N PHE A 99 -1.45 -17.32 -14.08
CA PHE A 99 -2.05 -16.74 -15.29
C PHE A 99 -3.05 -15.61 -14.98
N MET A 100 -3.15 -15.20 -13.71
CA MET A 100 -4.05 -14.13 -13.25
C MET A 100 -3.30 -12.82 -12.96
N GLU A 101 -1.97 -12.79 -13.12
CA GLU A 101 -1.23 -11.53 -13.25
C GLU A 101 -1.53 -10.93 -14.64
N ASP A 102 -1.69 -9.59 -14.69
CA ASP A 102 -2.23 -8.68 -15.73
C ASP A 102 -1.79 -8.87 -17.22
N ASP A 103 -1.20 -9.99 -17.61
CA ASP A 103 -0.98 -10.35 -19.01
C ASP A 103 -2.26 -10.97 -19.59
N VAL A 104 -3.29 -10.13 -19.77
CA VAL A 104 -4.42 -10.45 -20.64
C VAL A 104 -3.86 -10.60 -22.05
N ILE A 105 -3.52 -11.83 -22.44
CA ILE A 105 -3.25 -12.16 -23.84
C ILE A 105 -4.55 -11.84 -24.59
N PRO A 106 -4.53 -10.91 -25.57
CA PRO A 106 -5.73 -10.57 -26.33
C PRO A 106 -6.31 -11.84 -26.98
N ASP A 107 -7.61 -12.06 -26.86
CA ASP A 107 -8.33 -13.24 -27.43
C ASP A 107 -8.00 -13.47 -28.91
N ASP A 108 -7.65 -12.41 -29.64
CA ASP A 108 -7.26 -12.43 -31.05
C ASP A 108 -5.96 -13.24 -31.31
N ALA A 109 -5.03 -13.26 -30.35
CA ALA A 109 -3.79 -14.03 -30.44
C ALA A 109 -4.03 -15.55 -30.21
N ILE A 110 -4.99 -15.90 -29.37
CA ILE A 110 -5.36 -17.29 -29.07
C ILE A 110 -6.13 -17.91 -30.25
N ASN A 111 -7.01 -17.12 -30.88
CA ASN A 111 -7.76 -17.57 -32.06
C ASN A 111 -6.86 -17.78 -33.29
N THR A 112 -5.86 -16.93 -33.50
CA THR A 112 -4.91 -17.11 -34.62
C THR A 112 -4.04 -18.35 -34.43
N GLU A 113 -3.66 -18.70 -33.20
CA GLU A 113 -2.88 -19.92 -32.94
C GLU A 113 -3.73 -21.19 -33.12
N LEU A 114 -5.00 -21.18 -32.69
CA LEU A 114 -5.95 -22.29 -32.89
C LEU A 114 -6.32 -22.53 -34.36
N GLU A 115 -6.39 -21.49 -35.18
CA GLU A 115 -6.64 -21.60 -36.63
C GLU A 115 -5.47 -22.23 -37.41
N THR A 116 -4.25 -22.13 -36.86
CA THR A 116 -3.04 -22.74 -37.46
C THR A 116 -2.76 -24.15 -36.96
N LEU A 117 -3.44 -24.58 -35.88
CA LEU A 117 -3.34 -25.93 -35.37
C LEU A 117 -4.07 -26.91 -36.31
N PHE A 118 -3.29 -27.73 -37.03
CA PHE A 118 -3.83 -28.81 -37.85
C PHE A 118 -4.51 -29.86 -36.95
N ILE A 119 -5.82 -29.75 -36.76
CA ILE A 119 -6.63 -30.77 -36.09
C ILE A 119 -6.88 -31.90 -37.09
N GLY A 120 -5.96 -32.86 -37.12
CA GLY A 120 -6.08 -34.07 -37.91
C GLY A 120 -7.21 -34.97 -37.42
N GLY A 121 -8.34 -34.96 -38.12
CA GLY A 121 -9.32 -36.05 -38.08
C GLY A 121 -10.78 -35.62 -37.93
N ARG A 122 -11.42 -35.21 -39.02
CA ARG A 122 -12.87 -35.38 -39.16
C ARG A 122 -13.11 -36.71 -39.88
N LYS A 123 -13.57 -37.73 -39.16
CA LYS A 123 -14.20 -38.90 -39.79
C LYS A 123 -15.60 -38.47 -40.22
N SER A 124 -15.81 -38.38 -41.53
CA SER A 124 -17.13 -38.34 -42.15
C SER A 124 -17.83 -39.68 -41.84
N PHE A 125 -19.02 -39.61 -41.25
CA PHE A 125 -20.01 -40.68 -41.34
C PHE A 125 -20.92 -40.41 -42.53
#